data_AF-A0A2P5K1H2-F1
#
_entry.id   AF-A0A2P5K1H2-F1
#
_cell.length_a   1.000
_cell.length_b   1.000
_cell.length_c   1.000
_cell.angle_alpha   90.00
_cell.angle_beta   90.00
_cell.angle_gamma   90.00
#
_symmetry.space_group_name_H-M   'P 1'
#
loop_
_entity.id
_entity.type
_entity.pdbx_description
1 polymer ?
#
loop_
_entity_poly.entity_id
_entity_poly.type
_entity_poly.pdbx_seq_one_letter_code
_entity_poly.pdbx_strand_id
1 'polypeptide(L)'
;MINRNRGSGTRVLIDNRLHQLAEELGVGFDKICSELDGYDTEARTHSAVAAAVKLNRVDVGIGIRSVAESNGQKFIHLADEEYDFIMQRSFVESKIGTDLLNVLCSDEFNSCLPPGITSYKRTGEFVDFD
;
A
#
# COMPACT_ATOMS: atom_id res chain seq x y z
N MET A 1 14.16 -9.97 -5.55
CA MET A 1 13.13 -9.02 -5.09
C MET A 1 12.91 -9.16 -3.59
N ILE A 2 12.20 -8.23 -2.95
CA ILE A 2 11.70 -8.39 -1.57
C ILE A 2 10.24 -7.94 -1.46
N ASN A 3 9.42 -8.73 -0.77
CA ASN A 3 8.01 -8.48 -0.55
C ASN A 3 7.72 -7.93 0.86
N ARG A 4 6.51 -7.41 1.06
CA ARG A 4 5.95 -7.25 2.40
C ARG A 4 5.54 -8.61 2.98
N ASN A 5 5.41 -8.68 4.30
CA ASN A 5 4.99 -9.89 5.01
C ASN A 5 3.69 -10.48 4.45
N ARG A 6 3.60 -11.82 4.42
CA ARG A 6 2.35 -12.52 4.10
C ARG A 6 1.18 -12.00 4.94
N GLY A 7 0.01 -11.92 4.32
CA GLY A 7 -1.19 -11.34 4.91
C GLY A 7 -1.26 -9.81 4.89
N SER A 8 -0.20 -9.09 4.49
CA SER A 8 -0.33 -7.66 4.19
C SER A 8 -1.15 -7.45 2.92
N GLY A 9 -1.95 -6.37 2.87
CA GLY A 9 -2.74 -6.02 1.68
C GLY A 9 -1.87 -5.92 0.42
N THR A 10 -0.66 -5.37 0.57
CA THR A 10 0.32 -5.30 -0.52
C THR A 10 0.73 -6.69 -1.04
N ARG A 11 0.92 -7.69 -0.16
CA ARG A 11 1.26 -9.05 -0.60
C ARG A 11 0.08 -9.72 -1.31
N VAL A 12 -1.13 -9.56 -0.76
CA VAL A 12 -2.35 -10.07 -1.39
C VAL A 12 -2.54 -9.50 -2.80
N LEU A 13 -2.30 -8.20 -2.99
CA LEU A 13 -2.35 -7.56 -4.31
C LEU A 13 -1.37 -8.22 -5.30
N ILE A 14 -0.11 -8.43 -4.89
CA ILE A 14 0.91 -9.03 -5.74
C ILE A 14 0.56 -10.47 -6.09
N ASP A 15 0.15 -11.27 -5.11
CA ASP A 15 -0.23 -12.66 -5.33
C ASP A 15 -1.41 -12.75 -6.32
N ASN A 16 -2.43 -11.87 -6.18
CA ASN A 16 -3.54 -11.80 -7.13
C ASN A 16 -3.10 -11.44 -8.56
N ARG A 17 -2.17 -10.48 -8.71
CA ARG A 17 -1.62 -10.11 -10.02
C ARG A 17 -0.82 -11.23 -10.66
N LEU A 18 -0.05 -11.97 -9.86
CA LEU A 18 0.72 -13.11 -10.33
C LEU A 18 -0.19 -14.29 -10.69
N HIS A 19 -1.29 -14.51 -9.96
CA HIS A 19 -2.32 -15.47 -10.33
C HIS A 19 -2.94 -15.13 -11.68
N GLN A 20 -3.37 -13.88 -11.88
CA GLN A 20 -3.92 -13.43 -13.16
C GLN A 20 -2.91 -13.63 -14.30
N LEU A 21 -1.64 -13.27 -14.08
CA LEU A 21 -0.59 -13.47 -15.08
C LEU A 21 -0.35 -14.97 -15.38
N ALA A 22 -0.46 -15.84 -14.38
CA ALA A 22 -0.34 -17.30 -14.55
C ALA A 22 -1.44 -17.84 -15.46
N GLU A 23 -2.67 -17.39 -15.26
CA GLU A 23 -3.81 -17.73 -16.11
C GLU A 23 -3.61 -17.23 -17.55
N GLU A 24 -3.20 -15.98 -17.73
CA GLU A 24 -2.94 -15.38 -19.05
C GLU A 24 -1.83 -16.12 -19.83
N LEU A 25 -0.81 -16.61 -19.13
CA LEU A 25 0.30 -17.36 -19.71
C LEU A 25 0.04 -18.87 -19.81
N GLY A 26 -1.07 -19.37 -19.28
CA GLY A 26 -1.40 -20.80 -19.27
C GLY A 26 -0.42 -21.65 -18.43
N VAL A 27 0.14 -21.07 -17.37
CA VAL A 27 1.10 -21.73 -16.47
C VAL A 27 0.58 -21.78 -15.04
N GLY A 28 1.16 -22.62 -14.20
CA GLY A 28 0.81 -22.67 -12.77
C GLY A 28 1.37 -21.47 -12.00
N PHE A 29 0.67 -21.04 -10.95
CA PHE A 29 1.12 -19.97 -10.06
C PHE A 29 2.51 -20.23 -9.47
N ASP A 30 2.76 -21.44 -8.98
CA ASP A 30 4.05 -21.86 -8.43
C ASP A 30 5.19 -21.74 -9.46
N LYS A 31 4.88 -22.00 -10.74
CA LYS A 31 5.83 -21.84 -11.84
C LYS A 31 6.27 -20.39 -11.94
N ILE A 32 5.34 -19.44 -12.04
CA ILE A 32 5.66 -18.01 -12.11
C ILE A 32 6.43 -17.54 -10.86
N CYS A 33 5.97 -17.92 -9.67
CA CYS A 33 6.62 -17.54 -8.43
C CYS A 33 8.07 -18.05 -8.35
N SER A 34 8.33 -19.25 -8.87
CA SER A 34 9.68 -19.83 -8.91
C SER A 34 10.65 -19.11 -9.85
N GLU A 35 10.15 -18.40 -10.86
CA GLU A 35 10.96 -17.57 -11.77
C GLU A 35 11.29 -16.19 -11.16
N LEU A 36 10.65 -15.82 -10.04
CA LEU A 36 10.87 -14.56 -9.33
C LEU A 36 11.86 -14.76 -8.19
N ASP A 37 13.13 -14.44 -8.44
CA ASP A 37 14.14 -14.50 -7.39
C ASP A 37 13.78 -13.58 -6.21
N GLY A 38 13.72 -14.15 -5.01
CA GLY A 38 13.34 -13.46 -3.78
C GLY A 38 11.83 -13.28 -3.57
N TYR A 39 10.96 -14.00 -4.30
CA TYR A 39 9.50 -13.98 -4.07
C TYR A 39 9.11 -14.30 -2.62
N ASP A 40 9.78 -15.27 -1.99
CA ASP A 40 9.56 -15.63 -0.58
C ASP A 40 10.36 -14.77 0.41
N THR A 41 11.15 -13.81 -0.07
CA THR A 41 11.86 -12.88 0.82
C THR A 41 10.89 -11.82 1.31
N GLU A 42 10.71 -11.74 2.62
CA GLU A 42 9.73 -10.85 3.25
C GLU A 42 10.37 -9.81 4.16
N ALA A 43 9.77 -8.63 4.19
CA ALA A 43 10.06 -7.55 5.12
C ALA A 43 8.80 -7.12 5.87
N ARG A 44 8.96 -6.88 7.17
CA ARG A 44 7.84 -6.47 8.06
C ARG A 44 7.41 -5.02 7.84
N THR A 45 8.28 -4.17 7.30
CA THR A 45 8.01 -2.74 7.13
C THR A 45 8.41 -2.26 5.75
N HIS A 46 7.75 -1.19 5.25
CA HIS A 46 8.15 -0.54 4.00
C HIS A 46 9.57 0.01 4.07
N SER A 47 10.00 0.54 5.22
CA SER A 47 11.36 1.04 5.41
C SER A 47 12.42 -0.07 5.27
N ALA A 48 12.11 -1.29 5.73
CA ALA A 48 13.01 -2.43 5.57
C ALA A 48 13.12 -2.86 4.09
N VAL A 49 12.03 -2.82 3.33
CA VAL A 49 12.04 -3.02 1.87
C VAL A 49 12.95 -1.99 1.19
N ALA A 50 12.72 -0.70 1.47
CA ALA A 50 13.51 0.38 0.89
C ALA A 50 15.00 0.27 1.25
N ALA A 51 15.32 -0.06 2.50
CA ALA A 51 16.70 -0.27 2.93
C ALA A 51 17.37 -1.43 2.17
N ALA A 52 16.67 -2.55 1.94
CA ALA A 52 17.22 -3.70 1.21
C ALA A 52 17.59 -3.34 -0.23
N VAL A 53 16.72 -2.59 -0.92
CA VAL A 53 17.01 -2.09 -2.28
C VAL A 53 18.16 -1.07 -2.24
N LYS A 54 18.15 -0.12 -1.31
CA LYS A 54 19.18 0.92 -1.18
C LYS A 54 20.58 0.35 -0.90
N LEU A 55 20.64 -0.75 -0.16
CA LEU A 55 21.89 -1.46 0.17
C LEU A 55 22.29 -2.48 -0.91
N ASN A 56 21.62 -2.50 -2.07
CA ASN A 56 21.83 -3.44 -3.17
C ASN A 56 21.77 -4.91 -2.74
N ARG A 57 20.93 -5.24 -1.75
CA ARG A 57 20.68 -6.64 -1.34
C ARG A 57 19.69 -7.33 -2.27
N VAL A 58 18.85 -6.54 -2.94
CA VAL A 58 17.86 -6.95 -3.94
C VAL A 58 17.72 -5.84 -4.97
N ASP A 59 17.31 -6.16 -6.19
CA ASP A 59 17.15 -5.15 -7.26
C ASP A 59 15.85 -4.36 -7.14
N VAL A 60 14.78 -5.00 -6.67
CA VAL A 60 13.44 -4.43 -6.56
C VAL A 60 12.75 -4.86 -5.27
N GLY A 61 11.83 -4.03 -4.79
CA GLY A 61 11.03 -4.32 -3.61
C GLY A 61 9.63 -3.74 -3.70
N ILE A 62 8.66 -4.42 -3.09
CA ILE A 62 7.26 -3.99 -3.10
C ILE A 62 6.98 -3.11 -1.89
N GLY A 63 6.54 -1.87 -2.13
CA GLY A 63 6.23 -0.92 -1.07
C GLY A 63 5.50 0.32 -1.56
N ILE A 64 5.30 1.28 -0.67
CA ILE A 64 4.57 2.53 -0.95
C ILE A 64 5.49 3.62 -1.51
N ARG A 65 4.89 4.48 -2.34
CA ARG A 65 5.59 5.57 -3.06
C ARG A 65 6.33 6.53 -2.13
N SER A 66 5.70 6.98 -1.05
CA SER A 66 6.28 7.92 -0.09
C SER A 66 7.59 7.42 0.51
N VAL A 67 7.69 6.12 0.78
CA VAL A 67 8.89 5.49 1.35
C VAL A 67 9.99 5.33 0.29
N ALA A 68 9.64 4.98 -0.95
CA ALA A 68 10.61 4.91 -2.04
C ALA A 68 11.23 6.28 -2.35
N GLU A 69 10.38 7.30 -2.51
CA GLU A 69 10.84 8.66 -2.85
C GLU A 69 11.65 9.29 -1.72
N SER A 70 11.24 9.14 -0.45
CA SER A 70 12.03 9.61 0.70
C SER A 70 13.39 8.92 0.85
N ASN A 71 13.57 7.74 0.25
CA ASN A 71 14.86 7.03 0.20
C ASN A 71 15.67 7.31 -1.06
N GLY A 72 15.20 8.19 -1.96
CA GLY A 72 15.86 8.54 -3.21
C GLY A 72 15.74 7.46 -4.29
N GLN A 73 14.76 6.57 -4.16
CA GLN A 73 14.57 5.43 -5.06
C GLN A 73 13.52 5.76 -6.12
N LYS A 74 13.66 5.16 -7.30
CA LYS A 74 12.62 5.20 -8.34
C LYS A 74 11.41 4.38 -7.86
N PHE A 75 10.22 4.87 -8.18
CA PHE A 75 8.97 4.18 -7.89
C PHE A 75 8.24 3.83 -9.19
N ILE A 76 7.75 2.60 -9.29
CA ILE A 76 6.89 2.13 -10.38
C ILE A 76 5.51 1.86 -9.77
N HIS A 77 4.50 2.57 -10.25
CA HIS A 77 3.14 2.44 -9.75
C HIS A 77 2.53 1.09 -10.16
N LEU A 78 1.88 0.41 -9.21
CA LEU A 78 1.21 -0.88 -9.43
C LEU A 78 -0.30 -0.80 -9.19
N ALA A 79 -0.72 -0.12 -8.12
CA ALA A 79 -2.10 0.15 -7.77
C ALA A 79 -2.18 1.29 -6.74
N ASP A 80 -3.36 1.88 -6.62
CA ASP A 80 -3.73 2.74 -5.50
C ASP A 80 -4.23 1.89 -4.32
N GLU A 81 -3.98 2.35 -3.10
CA GLU A 81 -4.50 1.77 -1.85
C GLU A 81 -5.40 2.81 -1.19
N GLU A 82 -6.64 2.42 -0.89
CA GLU A 82 -7.58 3.27 -0.14
C GLU A 82 -7.44 2.97 1.36
N TYR A 83 -7.35 4.01 2.17
CA TYR A 83 -7.25 3.90 3.63
C TYR A 83 -8.58 4.23 4.28
N ASP A 84 -9.14 3.26 5.01
CA ASP A 84 -10.34 3.44 5.81
C ASP A 84 -10.03 3.59 7.30
N PHE A 85 -10.78 4.45 7.98
CA PHE A 85 -10.74 4.57 9.43
C PHE A 85 -11.89 3.79 10.05
N ILE A 86 -11.58 2.72 10.77
CA ILE A 86 -12.58 1.98 11.55
C ILE A 86 -12.79 2.69 12.89
N MET A 87 -13.98 3.24 13.09
CA MET A 87 -14.33 4.02 14.27
C MET A 87 -15.70 3.62 14.80
N GLN A 88 -15.92 3.81 16.11
CA GLN A 88 -17.25 3.63 16.69
C GLN A 88 -18.20 4.73 16.21
N ARG A 89 -19.47 4.38 15.97
CA ARG A 89 -20.50 5.35 15.57
C ARG A 89 -20.62 6.54 16.53
N SER A 90 -20.55 6.28 17.84
CA SER A 90 -20.57 7.32 18.87
C SER A 90 -19.39 8.30 18.79
N PHE A 91 -18.22 7.84 18.32
CA PHE A 91 -17.06 8.71 18.11
C PHE A 91 -17.29 9.63 16.92
N VAL A 92 -17.77 9.07 15.81
CA VAL A 92 -18.10 9.80 14.58
C VAL A 92 -19.13 10.90 14.84
N GLU A 93 -20.18 10.60 15.59
CA GLU A 93 -21.26 11.53 15.94
C GLU A 93 -20.84 12.59 16.97
N SER A 94 -19.67 12.43 17.59
CA SER A 94 -19.15 13.41 18.54
C SER A 94 -18.57 14.64 17.83
N LYS A 95 -18.41 15.73 18.59
CA LYS A 95 -17.71 16.92 18.10
C LYS A 95 -16.30 16.58 17.60
N ILE A 96 -15.59 15.70 18.29
CA ILE A 96 -14.21 15.32 17.94
C ILE A 96 -14.18 14.56 16.61
N GLY A 97 -15.13 13.65 16.38
CA GLY A 97 -15.26 12.93 15.11
C GLY A 97 -15.55 13.88 13.95
N THR A 98 -16.46 14.84 14.17
CA THR A 98 -16.76 15.89 13.19
C THR A 98 -15.53 16.77 12.89
N ASP A 99 -14.79 17.19 13.92
CA ASP A 99 -13.57 17.99 13.76
C ASP A 99 -12.50 17.22 12.96
N LEU A 100 -12.30 15.92 13.24
CA LEU A 100 -11.36 15.06 12.50
C LEU A 100 -11.71 15.01 11.00
N LEU A 101 -12.99 14.82 10.67
CA LEU A 101 -13.44 14.74 9.28
C LEU A 101 -13.26 16.06 8.54
N ASN A 102 -13.57 17.18 9.21
CA ASN A 102 -13.32 18.51 8.66
C ASN A 102 -11.83 18.73 8.34
N VAL A 103 -10.94 18.24 9.21
CA VAL A 103 -9.49 18.30 8.96
C VAL A 103 -9.10 17.40 7.78
N LEU A 104 -9.56 16.14 7.74
CA LEU A 104 -9.24 15.21 6.66
C LEU A 104 -9.69 15.73 5.28
N CYS A 105 -10.78 16.49 5.23
CA CYS A 105 -11.30 17.10 4.00
C CYS A 105 -10.74 18.50 3.71
N SER A 106 -9.89 19.06 4.58
CA SER A 106 -9.38 20.42 4.42
C SER A 106 -8.24 20.51 3.41
N ASP A 107 -8.18 21.63 2.69
CA ASP A 107 -7.07 21.93 1.77
C ASP A 107 -5.72 22.06 2.50
N GLU A 108 -5.75 22.53 3.75
CA GLU A 108 -4.56 22.64 4.61
C GLU A 108 -3.94 21.27 4.87
N PHE A 109 -4.75 20.28 5.26
CA PHE A 109 -4.29 18.91 5.46
C PHE A 109 -3.79 18.30 4.14
N ASN A 110 -4.58 18.44 3.08
CA ASN A 110 -4.23 17.91 1.75
C ASN A 110 -2.90 18.44 1.23
N SER A 111 -2.62 19.73 1.47
CA SER A 111 -1.37 20.37 1.04
C SER A 111 -0.16 19.92 1.84
N CYS A 112 -0.36 19.31 3.02
CA CYS A 112 0.70 18.81 3.89
C CYS A 112 0.97 17.30 3.73
N LEU A 113 0.22 16.59 2.89
CA LEU A 113 0.39 15.15 2.69
C LEU A 113 1.74 14.84 2.02
N PRO A 114 2.40 13.73 2.41
CA PRO A 114 3.65 13.33 1.77
C PRO A 114 3.38 12.88 0.32
N PRO A 115 4.41 12.94 -0.56
CA PRO A 115 4.30 12.45 -1.92
C PRO A 115 3.75 11.01 -1.98
N GLY A 116 2.75 10.80 -2.83
CA GLY A 116 2.10 9.50 -3.00
C GLY A 116 0.98 9.20 -2.01
N ILE A 117 0.64 10.13 -1.12
CA ILE A 117 -0.62 10.10 -0.36
C ILE A 117 -1.45 11.31 -0.80
N THR A 118 -2.73 11.09 -1.08
CA THR A 118 -3.66 12.13 -1.48
C THR A 118 -5.02 11.84 -0.87
N SER A 119 -5.80 12.88 -0.58
CA SER A 119 -7.24 12.71 -0.49
C SER A 119 -7.84 12.53 -1.89
N TYR A 120 -9.06 12.03 -1.94
CA TYR A 120 -9.79 11.78 -3.18
C TYR A 120 -11.29 11.99 -2.95
N LYS A 121 -12.09 11.74 -3.98
CA LYS A 121 -13.53 12.05 -4.02
C LYS A 121 -14.36 11.48 -2.85
N ARG A 122 -13.92 10.39 -2.21
CA ARG A 122 -14.63 9.74 -1.09
C ARG A 122 -14.01 10.03 0.27
N THR A 123 -13.00 10.89 0.35
CA THR A 123 -12.42 11.26 1.65
C THR A 123 -13.49 11.89 2.54
N GLY A 124 -13.66 11.34 3.74
CA GLY A 124 -14.69 11.75 4.70
C GLY A 124 -16.07 11.11 4.48
N GLU A 125 -16.22 10.23 3.49
CA GLU A 125 -17.44 9.42 3.32
C GLU A 125 -17.56 8.38 4.43
N PHE A 126 -18.78 8.18 4.92
CA PHE A 126 -19.08 7.09 5.85
C PHE A 126 -19.55 5.85 5.10
N VAL A 127 -18.97 4.71 5.47
CA VAL A 127 -19.42 3.40 5.03
C VAL A 127 -19.94 2.66 6.25
N ASP A 128 -21.25 2.48 6.33
CA ASP A 128 -21.87 1.63 7.34
C ASP A 128 -21.74 0.16 6.91
N PHE A 129 -21.43 -0.71 7.87
CA PHE A 129 -21.46 -2.16 7.70
C PHE A 129 -22.73 -2.68 8.39
N ASP A 130 -23.70 -3.13 7.61
CA ASP A 130 -24.90 -3.81 8.09
C ASP A 130 -24.61 -5.22 8.66
#